data_AF-A0A2T1D3I1-F1
#
_entry.id   AF-A0A2T1D3I1-F1
#
_cell.length_a   1.000
_cell.length_b   1.000
_cell.length_c   1.000
_cell.angle_alpha   90.00
_cell.angle_beta   90.00
_cell.angle_gamma   90.00
#
_symmetry.space_group_name_H-M   'P 1'
#
loop_
_entity.id
_entity.type
_entity.pdbx_description
1 polymer ?
#
loop_
_entity_poly.entity_id
_entity_poly.type
_entity_poly.pdbx_seq_one_letter_code
_entity_poly.pdbx_strand_id
1 'polypeptide(L)' 'MLILNDAQALIVESLLTKMLINDAYSVAQLEEAIGWFQQKQTVSCPFEQTWSRNLADDKDELT' A
#
# COMPACT_ATOMS: atom_id res chain seq x y z
N MET A 1 6.51 -8.57 8.39
CA MET A 1 5.23 -9.32 8.38
C MET A 1 4.12 -8.37 8.82
N LEU A 2 2.95 -8.35 8.14
CA LEU A 2 1.80 -7.53 8.60
C LEU A 2 1.07 -8.36 9.65
N ILE A 3 0.84 -7.81 10.84
CA ILE A 3 0.06 -8.48 11.88
C ILE A 3 -1.13 -7.57 12.15
N LEU A 4 -2.28 -7.96 11.62
CA LEU A 4 -3.56 -7.34 11.97
C LEU A 4 -4.15 -8.15 13.12
N ASN A 5 -4.82 -7.48 14.05
CA ASN A 5 -5.67 -8.18 15.01
C ASN A 5 -7.01 -8.59 14.36
N ASP A 6 -7.79 -9.44 15.04
CA ASP A 6 -9.04 -9.98 14.50
C ASP A 6 -10.03 -8.89 14.10
N ALA A 7 -10.11 -7.80 14.88
CA ALA A 7 -11.01 -6.67 14.57
C ALA A 7 -10.57 -5.91 13.31
N GLN A 8 -9.27 -5.66 13.16
CA GLN A 8 -8.71 -5.01 11.98
C GLN A 8 -8.88 -5.86 10.73
N ALA A 9 -8.69 -7.18 10.84
CA ALA A 9 -8.88 -8.11 9.73
C ALA A 9 -10.33 -8.08 9.20
N LEU A 10 -11.31 -8.09 10.08
CA LEU A 10 -12.73 -7.99 9.72
C LEU A 10 -13.08 -6.66 9.04
N ILE A 11 -12.49 -5.55 9.50
CA ILE A 11 -12.70 -4.24 8.90
C ILE A 11 -12.14 -4.20 7.47
N VAL A 12 -10.93 -4.73 7.27
CA VAL A 12 -10.30 -4.81 5.94
C VAL A 12 -11.09 -5.71 5.01
N GLU A 13 -11.52 -6.89 5.46
CA GLU A 13 -12.35 -7.81 4.69
C GLU A 13 -13.66 -7.15 4.23
N SER A 14 -14.35 -6.47 5.16
CA SER A 14 -15.59 -5.77 4.87
C SER A 14 -15.40 -4.66 3.82
N LEU A 15 -14.34 -3.85 3.97
CA LEU A 15 -14.01 -2.79 3.02
C LEU A 15 -13.70 -3.33 1.63
N LEU A 16 -12.87 -4.38 1.52
CA LEU A 16 -12.52 -5.01 0.25
C LEU A 16 -13.74 -5.63 -0.42
N THR A 17 -14.60 -6.28 0.35
CA THR A 17 -15.85 -6.86 -0.15
C THR A 17 -16.75 -5.78 -0.75
N LYS A 18 -16.94 -4.66 -0.03
CA LYS A 18 -17.73 -3.52 -0.51
C LYS A 18 -17.17 -2.91 -1.80
N MET A 19 -15.84 -2.76 -1.91
CA MET A 19 -15.22 -2.28 -3.14
C MET A 19 -15.43 -3.22 -4.32
N LEU A 20 -15.31 -4.54 -4.09
CA LEU A 20 -15.51 -5.55 -5.14
C LEU A 20 -16.93 -5.55 -5.71
N ILE A 21 -17.93 -5.33 -4.86
CA ILE A 21 -19.34 -5.25 -5.27
C ILE A 21 -19.80 -3.82 -5.61
N ASN A 22 -18.88 -2.85 -5.57
CA ASN A 22 -19.15 -1.42 -5.79
C ASN A 22 -20.25 -0.85 -4.86
N ASP A 23 -20.27 -1.30 -3.61
CA ASP A 23 -21.16 -0.79 -2.55
C ASP A 23 -20.53 0.39 -1.82
N ALA A 24 -21.35 1.19 -1.13
CA ALA A 24 -20.90 2.34 -0.38
C ALA A 24 -20.01 1.93 0.80
N TYR A 25 -18.83 2.53 0.87
CA TYR A 25 -17.88 2.36 1.98
C TYR A 25 -17.48 3.71 2.57
N SER A 26 -17.04 3.68 3.83
CA SER A 26 -16.56 4.89 4.51
C SER A 26 -15.11 5.17 4.12
N VAL A 27 -14.85 6.36 3.58
CA VAL A 27 -13.50 6.83 3.28
C VAL A 27 -12.65 6.91 4.55
N ALA A 28 -13.22 7.33 5.68
CA ALA A 28 -12.50 7.39 6.94
C ALA A 28 -12.02 6.00 7.43
N GLN A 29 -12.84 4.97 7.26
CA GLN A 29 -12.44 3.59 7.59
C GLN A 29 -11.38 3.06 6.62
N LEU A 30 -11.44 3.47 5.35
CA LEU A 30 -10.42 3.13 4.36
C LEU A 30 -9.08 3.78 4.70
N GLU A 31 -9.06 5.06 5.05
CA GLU A 31 -7.84 5.77 5.45
C GLU A 31 -7.23 5.17 6.72
N GLU A 32 -8.05 4.84 7.71
CA GLU A 32 -7.61 4.16 8.92
C GLU A 32 -6.99 2.78 8.61
N ALA A 33 -7.66 1.99 7.78
CA ALA A 33 -7.17 0.70 7.34
C ALA A 33 -5.83 0.82 6.61
N ILE A 34 -5.71 1.78 5.67
CA ILE A 34 -4.46 2.10 4.97
C ILE A 34 -3.36 2.49 5.97
N GLY A 35 -3.69 3.25 7.01
CA GLY A 35 -2.78 3.61 8.09
C GLY A 35 -2.17 2.40 8.79
N TRP A 36 -2.93 1.32 8.98
CA TRP A 36 -2.40 0.06 9.55
C TRP A 36 -1.37 -0.62 8.63
N PHE A 37 -1.50 -0.48 7.31
CA PHE A 37 -0.51 -0.99 6.35
C PHE A 37 0.73 -0.09 6.26
N GLN A 38 0.57 1.22 6.46
CA GLN A 38 1.64 2.22 6.43
C GLN A 38 2.47 2.27 7.72
N GLN A 39 1.96 1.79 8.85
CA GLN A 39 2.69 1.73 10.12
C GLN A 39 3.86 0.73 10.14
N LYS A 40 4.11 0.02 9.03
CA LYS A 40 5.42 -0.60 8.83
C LYS A 40 6.43 0.49 8.49
N GLN A 41 7.36 0.69 9.42
CA GLN A 41 8.73 1.14 9.15
C GLN A 41 9.09 0.86 7.70
N THR A 42 9.56 1.90 7.03
CA THR A 42 10.30 1.88 5.76
C THR A 42 11.17 0.62 5.72
N VAL A 43 10.61 -0.48 5.23
CA VAL A 43 11.42 -1.63 4.86
C VAL A 43 12.05 -1.14 3.58
N SER A 44 13.32 -0.74 3.68
CA SER A 44 14.16 -0.44 2.53
C SER A 44 14.13 -1.66 1.63
N CYS A 45 13.18 -1.69 0.71
CA CYS A 45 13.06 -2.71 -0.31
C CYS A 45 14.19 -2.40 -1.31
N PRO A 46 15.18 -3.29 -1.49
CA PRO A 46 16.26 -3.09 -2.45
C PRO A 46 15.74 -2.90 -3.89
N PHE A 47 14.48 -3.26 -4.12
CA PHE A 47 13.79 -3.09 -5.39
C PHE A 47 13.59 -1.61 -5.77
N GLU A 48 13.27 -0.73 -4.83
CA GLU A 48 13.14 0.72 -5.11
C GLU A 48 14.48 1.33 -5.57
N GLN A 49 15.60 0.88 -5.02
CA GLN A 49 16.93 1.34 -5.43
C GLN A 49 17.30 0.91 -6.86
N THR A 50 16.79 -0.24 -7.31
CA THR A 50 17.11 -0.78 -8.64
C THR A 50 16.32 -0.06 -9.73
N TRP A 51 15.05 0.27 -9.47
CA TRP A 51 14.24 1.09 -10.39
C TRP A 51 14.71 2.54 -10.45
N SER A 52 15.13 3.11 -9.31
CA SER A 52 15.70 4.46 -9.26
C SER A 52 17.00 4.56 -10.07
N ARG A 53 17.82 3.49 -10.08
CA ARG A 53 19.06 3.46 -10.84
C ARG A 53 18.81 3.33 -12.35
N ASN A 54 17.89 2.47 -12.75
CA ASN A 54 17.58 2.28 -14.18
C ASN A 54 16.84 3.48 -14.79
N LEU A 55 16.03 4.21 -14.00
CA LEU A 55 15.40 5.47 -14.46
C LEU A 55 16.38 6.65 -14.53
N ALA A 56 17.49 6.61 -13.80
CA ALA A 56 18.53 7.62 -13.87
C ALA A 56 19.48 7.40 -15.06
N ASP A 57 19.80 6.14 -15.39
CA ASP A 57 20.64 5.76 -16.52
C ASP A 57 20.00 6.13 -17.89
N ASP A 58 18.67 6.08 -17.98
CA ASP A 58 17.93 6.41 -19.22
C ASP A 58 17.96 7.92 -19.56
N LYS A 59 18.53 8.76 -18.68
CA LYS A 59 18.64 10.21 -18.87
C LYS A 59 19.99 10.69 -19.40
N ASP A 60 21.02 9.84 -19.42
CA ASP A 60 22.37 10.22 -19.86
C ASP A 60 22.70 9.81 -21.31
N GLU A 61 21.82 9.07 -22.01
CA GLU A 61 22.04 8.69 -23.43
C GLU A 61 21.53 9.71 -24.47
N LEU A 62 21.10 10.91 -24.06
CA LEU A 62 20.60 11.96 -24.97
C LEU A 62 21.33 13.32 -24.85
N THR A 63 22.65 13.30 -24.61
CA THR A 63 23.52 14.46 -24.87
C THR A 63 24.84 14.07 -25.54
#